data_AF-A0A1D5RCX1-F1
#
_entry.id   AF-A0A1D5RCX1-F1
#
_cell.length_a   1.000
_cell.length_b   1.000
_cell.length_c   1.000
_cell.angle_alpha   90.00
_cell.angle_beta   90.00
_cell.angle_gamma   90.00
#
_symmetry.space_group_name_H-M   'P 1'
#
loop_
_entity.id
_entity.type
_entity.pdbx_description
1 polymer ?
#
loop_
_entity_poly.entity_id
_entity_poly.type
_entity_poly.pdbx_seq_one_letter_code
_entity_poly.pdbx_strand_id
1 'polypeptide(L)'
;MQRNAPAQSPSCACAFLAAPPGPDITVPARLPEPEVEVSCRGRRPALLNAWQYPPSLPLPRPPAATMSASAVYVLDLKGKVLICRNYRGDVDMSEVEHFMPILMEKEEEGMLSPILAHGGVRFMWIKHNNLYLVATSKKNACVSLVFSFLYKVVQVFSEYFKELEEESIRDNFVIIYELLDELMDFGYPQTTDSKILQEYITQEGHKLETGAPRPPATVTNAVSWRSEGIKYRKNEVFLDVIESVNLLVSANGNVLRSEIVGSIKMRVFLSGMPELRLGLNDKVLFDNTGRGKSKSVELEDVKFHQCVRLSRFENDRTISFIPPDGEFELMSYRLNTHAKSQFKRRSTANNVEIHIPVPNDADSPKFKTTVGSVKWVPENSEIVWSIKSFPGGKEYLMRAHFGLPSVEAEDKEGKPPISVKFEIPYFTTSGIQVRKAQAAGPRAGTQAAGDTSTQPAWEGVSVSWNQDPAVLRASASASPQTGKGQAASAQP
;
A
#
# COMPACT_ATOMS: atom_id res chain seq x y z
N MET A 1 -42.30 59.23 8.99
CA MET A 1 -43.49 58.58 8.40
C MET A 1 -43.13 57.16 8.02
N GLN A 2 -44.04 56.23 8.30
CA GLN A 2 -43.84 54.78 8.39
C GLN A 2 -43.71 54.04 7.04
N ARG A 3 -43.26 52.77 7.16
CA ARG A 3 -43.45 51.55 6.30
C ARG A 3 -42.32 51.29 5.29
N ASN A 4 -41.81 50.07 5.09
CA ASN A 4 -42.10 48.72 5.61
C ASN A 4 -40.87 47.81 5.36
N ALA A 5 -40.78 46.71 6.11
CA ALA A 5 -39.71 45.69 6.13
C ALA A 5 -39.57 44.84 4.84
N PRO A 6 -38.55 43.96 4.76
CA PRO A 6 -38.86 42.55 5.04
C PRO A 6 -37.82 41.76 5.87
N ALA A 7 -38.38 40.89 6.72
CA ALA A 7 -38.01 39.56 7.22
C ALA A 7 -36.52 39.13 7.40
N GLN A 8 -36.17 38.86 8.67
CA GLN A 8 -35.11 37.95 9.13
C GLN A 8 -35.73 36.80 9.95
N SER A 9 -35.14 35.61 9.89
CA SER A 9 -35.25 34.54 10.91
C SER A 9 -33.99 33.62 10.81
N PRO A 10 -33.61 32.87 11.86
CA PRO A 10 -32.37 33.16 12.57
C PRO A 10 -31.35 32.00 12.64
N SER A 11 -30.11 32.38 12.93
CA SER A 11 -28.99 31.52 13.31
C SER A 11 -29.21 30.83 14.66
N CYS A 12 -28.95 29.52 14.72
CA CYS A 12 -28.99 28.72 15.94
C CYS A 12 -27.62 28.76 16.64
N ALA A 13 -27.57 29.25 17.88
CA ALA A 13 -26.40 29.25 18.75
C ALA A 13 -26.50 28.09 19.76
N CYS A 14 -25.49 27.22 19.82
CA CYS A 14 -25.33 26.22 20.86
C CYS A 14 -24.51 26.81 22.02
N ALA A 15 -25.14 27.00 23.17
CA ALA A 15 -24.50 27.36 24.43
C ALA A 15 -24.24 26.11 25.29
N PHE A 16 -23.00 25.98 25.75
CA PHE A 16 -22.55 25.05 26.79
C PHE A 16 -22.97 25.58 28.16
N LEU A 17 -23.59 24.75 29.00
CA LEU A 17 -23.68 24.98 30.44
C LEU A 17 -23.39 23.69 31.20
N ALA A 18 -22.38 23.78 32.07
CA ALA A 18 -21.92 22.75 33.00
C ALA A 18 -22.82 22.68 34.25
N ALA A 19 -22.96 21.48 34.83
CA ALA A 19 -23.61 21.26 36.12
C ALA A 19 -22.66 20.50 37.09
N PRO A 20 -22.75 20.75 38.42
CA PRO A 20 -21.75 20.33 39.42
C PRO A 20 -22.04 18.96 40.10
N PRO A 21 -21.14 18.42 40.95
CA PRO A 21 -21.11 17.01 41.32
C PRO A 21 -21.63 16.65 42.73
N GLY A 22 -22.06 15.38 42.87
CA GLY A 22 -22.04 14.56 44.10
C GLY A 22 -23.42 14.03 44.59
N PRO A 23 -23.50 12.96 45.42
CA PRO A 23 -22.49 11.96 45.83
C PRO A 23 -22.93 10.47 45.71
N ASP A 24 -21.99 9.56 46.01
CA ASP A 24 -22.00 8.09 46.00
C ASP A 24 -23.13 7.38 46.78
N ILE A 25 -23.74 6.33 46.18
CA ILE A 25 -24.28 5.16 46.89
C ILE A 25 -24.12 3.87 46.02
N THR A 26 -23.69 2.80 46.68
CA THR A 26 -23.32 1.45 46.24
C THR A 26 -24.44 0.52 45.69
N VAL A 27 -24.00 -0.45 44.87
CA VAL A 27 -24.64 -1.55 44.09
C VAL A 27 -25.54 -2.51 44.92
N PRO A 28 -26.57 -3.21 44.34
CA PRO A 28 -26.34 -4.60 43.86
C PRO A 28 -27.21 -5.12 42.67
N ALA A 29 -26.60 -6.06 41.93
CA ALA A 29 -27.11 -7.33 41.37
C ALA A 29 -28.16 -7.40 40.22
N ARG A 30 -27.72 -8.11 39.16
CA ARG A 30 -28.43 -8.78 38.05
C ARG A 30 -29.67 -9.59 38.47
N LEU A 31 -30.67 -9.61 37.59
CA LEU A 31 -31.66 -10.69 37.35
C LEU A 31 -32.32 -10.49 35.96
N PRO A 32 -33.00 -11.49 35.34
CA PRO A 32 -32.48 -12.20 34.15
C PRO A 32 -33.31 -12.04 32.85
N GLU A 33 -32.72 -12.47 31.73
CA GLU A 33 -33.35 -12.60 30.40
C GLU A 33 -34.26 -13.84 30.31
N PRO A 34 -35.36 -13.82 29.52
CA PRO A 34 -36.23 -14.97 29.35
C PRO A 34 -35.79 -15.89 28.19
N GLU A 35 -35.52 -17.14 28.52
CA GLU A 35 -35.46 -18.28 27.59
C GLU A 35 -36.87 -18.70 27.17
N VAL A 36 -37.08 -18.96 25.88
CA VAL A 36 -38.31 -19.58 25.36
C VAL A 36 -37.94 -20.89 24.67
N GLU A 37 -38.16 -22.01 25.36
CA GLU A 37 -38.19 -23.36 24.79
C GLU A 37 -39.47 -23.59 23.99
N VAL A 38 -39.33 -24.11 22.76
CA VAL A 38 -40.47 -24.55 21.93
C VAL A 38 -40.53 -26.08 21.95
N SER A 39 -41.60 -26.60 22.56
CA SER A 39 -41.93 -28.03 22.64
C SER A 39 -42.83 -28.45 21.47
N CYS A 40 -42.37 -29.46 20.71
CA CYS A 40 -43.12 -30.08 19.61
C CYS A 40 -44.07 -31.17 20.12
N ARG A 41 -45.40 -30.96 20.05
CA ARG A 41 -46.39 -32.05 19.92
C ARG A 41 -47.57 -31.60 19.07
N GLY A 42 -47.84 -32.36 18.02
CA GLY A 42 -48.88 -32.06 17.04
C GLY A 42 -50.31 -32.40 17.48
N ARG A 43 -51.26 -31.73 16.84
CA ARG A 43 -52.61 -32.20 16.47
C ARG A 43 -53.10 -31.36 15.30
N ARG A 44 -53.50 -32.01 14.20
CA ARG A 44 -54.30 -31.40 13.13
C ARG A 44 -55.71 -31.11 13.68
N PRO A 45 -56.39 -30.08 13.16
CA PRO A 45 -57.39 -30.35 12.14
C PRO A 45 -57.40 -29.34 10.98
N ALA A 46 -57.95 -29.83 9.87
CA ALA A 46 -58.21 -29.10 8.64
C ALA A 46 -59.19 -27.95 8.84
N LEU A 47 -59.05 -26.87 8.08
CA LEU A 47 -60.13 -26.21 7.33
C LEU A 47 -59.50 -25.30 6.27
N LEU A 48 -60.00 -25.45 5.04
CA LEU A 48 -59.71 -24.62 3.88
C LEU A 48 -59.99 -23.14 4.18
N ASN A 49 -59.09 -22.26 3.75
CA ASN A 49 -59.46 -21.09 2.95
C ASN A 49 -58.23 -20.49 2.28
N ALA A 50 -58.32 -20.38 0.95
CA ALA A 50 -57.30 -19.82 0.08
C ALA A 50 -57.22 -18.30 0.26
N TRP A 51 -56.08 -17.81 0.74
CA TRP A 51 -55.64 -16.44 0.54
C TRP A 51 -54.51 -16.48 -0.48
N GLN A 52 -54.82 -16.03 -1.70
CA GLN A 52 -53.83 -15.84 -2.75
C GLN A 52 -52.86 -14.73 -2.32
N TYR A 53 -51.58 -15.07 -2.20
CA TYR A 53 -50.52 -14.07 -2.07
C TYR A 53 -50.44 -13.27 -3.37
N PRO A 54 -50.35 -11.92 -3.31
CA PRO A 54 -50.07 -11.12 -4.49
C PRO A 54 -48.70 -11.51 -5.06
N PRO A 55 -48.51 -11.45 -6.39
CA PRO A 55 -47.22 -11.79 -6.99
C PRO A 55 -46.15 -10.86 -6.42
N SER A 56 -45.07 -11.47 -5.95
CA SER A 56 -43.89 -10.79 -5.44
C SER A 56 -43.42 -9.74 -6.45
N LEU A 57 -43.37 -8.47 -6.01
CA LEU A 57 -42.61 -7.44 -6.69
C LEU A 57 -41.20 -8.00 -6.94
N PRO A 58 -40.65 -7.90 -8.16
CA PRO A 58 -39.30 -8.34 -8.42
C PRO A 58 -38.37 -7.60 -7.46
N LEU A 59 -37.54 -8.35 -6.74
CA LEU A 59 -36.44 -7.81 -5.96
C LEU A 59 -35.69 -6.79 -6.83
N PRO A 60 -35.28 -5.63 -6.27
CA PRO A 60 -34.47 -4.69 -7.04
C PRO A 60 -33.29 -5.46 -7.61
N ARG A 61 -33.13 -5.39 -8.94
CA ARG A 61 -31.95 -5.95 -9.60
C ARG A 61 -30.72 -5.42 -8.85
N PRO A 62 -29.67 -6.24 -8.64
CA PRO A 62 -28.42 -5.72 -8.10
C PRO A 62 -28.07 -4.46 -8.90
N PRO A 63 -27.57 -3.39 -8.25
CA PRO A 63 -27.24 -2.16 -8.94
C PRO A 63 -26.41 -2.53 -10.17
N ALA A 64 -26.85 -2.03 -11.33
CA ALA A 64 -26.18 -2.25 -12.61
C ALA A 64 -24.67 -2.11 -12.38
N ALA A 65 -23.91 -3.15 -12.77
CA ALA A 65 -22.49 -3.30 -12.50
C ALA A 65 -21.79 -1.95 -12.40
N THR A 66 -21.22 -1.64 -11.23
CA THR A 66 -20.60 -0.35 -10.94
C THR A 66 -19.58 -0.05 -12.03
N MET A 67 -19.94 0.87 -12.91
CA MET A 67 -19.21 1.14 -14.15
C MET A 67 -17.84 1.74 -13.80
N SER A 68 -16.78 1.43 -14.55
CA SER A 68 -15.42 1.94 -14.23
C SER A 68 -14.96 3.00 -15.25
N ALA A 69 -14.05 2.65 -16.16
CA ALA A 69 -13.45 3.58 -17.12
C ALA A 69 -14.13 3.49 -18.49
N SER A 70 -14.30 4.63 -19.16
CA SER A 70 -14.76 4.71 -20.55
C SER A 70 -13.59 4.65 -21.53
N ALA A 71 -12.56 5.45 -21.27
CA ALA A 71 -11.31 5.46 -22.03
C ALA A 71 -10.14 5.72 -21.09
N VAL A 72 -8.98 5.14 -21.43
CA VAL A 72 -7.71 5.32 -20.72
C VAL A 72 -6.70 5.94 -21.67
N TYR A 73 -5.99 6.94 -21.18
CA TYR A 73 -5.01 7.72 -21.92
C TYR A 73 -3.69 7.72 -21.16
N VAL A 74 -2.59 7.73 -21.90
CA VAL A 74 -1.27 8.05 -21.37
C VAL A 74 -0.81 9.33 -22.05
N LEU A 75 -0.51 10.36 -21.25
CA LEU A 75 -0.10 11.67 -21.72
C LEU A 75 1.34 11.96 -21.30
N ASP A 76 2.00 12.85 -22.04
CA ASP A 76 3.28 13.45 -21.63
C ASP A 76 3.09 14.59 -20.61
N LEU A 77 4.20 15.20 -20.16
CA LEU A 77 4.17 16.36 -19.25
C LEU A 77 3.52 17.61 -19.85
N LYS A 78 3.32 17.67 -21.17
CA LYS A 78 2.69 18.79 -21.87
C LYS A 78 1.19 18.56 -22.10
N GLY A 79 0.68 17.37 -21.76
CA GLY A 79 -0.72 16.99 -21.95
C GLY A 79 -1.01 16.40 -23.33
N LYS A 80 0.01 16.10 -24.13
CA LYS A 80 -0.15 15.43 -25.42
C LYS A 80 -0.39 13.94 -25.21
N VAL A 81 -1.37 13.39 -25.93
CA VAL A 81 -1.67 11.96 -25.93
C VAL A 81 -0.53 11.18 -26.60
N LEU A 82 0.10 10.27 -25.84
CA LEU A 82 1.08 9.30 -26.35
C LEU A 82 0.38 8.04 -26.85
N ILE A 83 -0.56 7.51 -26.07
CA ILE A 83 -1.41 6.39 -26.44
C ILE A 83 -2.79 6.55 -25.78
N CYS A 84 -3.83 6.06 -26.45
CA CYS A 84 -5.19 6.09 -25.92
C CYS A 84 -5.95 4.83 -26.31
N ARG A 85 -6.76 4.30 -25.38
CA ARG A 85 -7.66 3.18 -25.62
C ARG A 85 -9.07 3.55 -25.17
N ASN A 86 -10.01 3.44 -26.10
CA ASN A 86 -11.43 3.60 -25.81
C ASN A 86 -12.09 2.23 -25.63
N TYR A 87 -12.73 2.01 -24.49
CA TYR A 87 -13.38 0.75 -24.17
C TYR A 87 -14.90 0.80 -24.37
N ARG A 88 -15.50 1.99 -24.32
CA ARG A 88 -16.97 2.12 -24.29
C ARG A 88 -17.56 3.05 -25.33
N GLY A 89 -16.83 4.09 -25.72
CA GLY A 89 -17.37 5.15 -26.58
C GLY A 89 -18.35 6.11 -25.88
N ASP A 90 -18.45 6.09 -24.54
CA ASP A 90 -19.36 6.95 -23.78
C ASP A 90 -18.84 8.40 -23.63
N VAL A 91 -17.54 8.62 -23.87
CA VAL A 91 -16.82 9.90 -23.76
C VAL A 91 -16.07 10.13 -25.07
N ASP A 92 -16.19 11.33 -25.62
CA ASP A 92 -15.47 11.73 -26.82
C ASP A 92 -13.96 11.81 -26.53
N MET A 93 -13.14 11.29 -27.46
CA MET A 93 -11.69 11.23 -27.25
C MET A 93 -11.03 12.62 -27.19
N SER A 94 -11.67 13.64 -27.77
CA SER A 94 -11.23 15.04 -27.73
C SER A 94 -11.40 15.70 -26.36
N GLU A 95 -12.20 15.13 -25.45
CA GLU A 95 -12.36 15.68 -24.10
C GLU A 95 -11.04 15.70 -23.31
N VAL A 96 -10.08 14.83 -23.68
CA VAL A 96 -8.76 14.78 -23.04
C VAL A 96 -7.95 16.07 -23.25
N GLU A 97 -8.22 16.87 -24.28
CA GLU A 97 -7.52 18.13 -24.52
C GLU A 97 -7.78 19.17 -23.43
N HIS A 98 -8.94 19.08 -22.75
CA HIS A 98 -9.31 19.96 -21.63
C HIS A 98 -8.64 19.54 -20.30
N PHE A 99 -8.05 18.34 -20.23
CA PHE A 99 -7.47 17.82 -19.00
C PHE A 99 -6.32 18.70 -18.48
N MET A 100 -5.34 19.00 -19.33
CA MET A 100 -4.13 19.73 -18.91
C MET A 100 -4.43 21.19 -18.52
N PRO A 101 -5.24 21.96 -19.28
CA PRO A 101 -5.66 23.30 -18.85
C PRO A 101 -6.36 23.31 -17.49
N ILE A 102 -7.28 22.37 -17.24
CA ILE A 102 -7.99 22.27 -15.95
C ILE A 102 -7.02 21.87 -14.83
N LEU A 103 -6.07 20.98 -15.11
CA LEU A 103 -5.06 20.58 -14.14
C LEU A 103 -4.22 21.79 -13.69
N MET A 104 -3.76 22.61 -14.65
CA MET A 104 -2.99 23.82 -14.37
C MET A 104 -3.81 24.85 -13.59
N GLU A 105 -5.07 25.11 -14.00
CA GLU A 105 -5.98 26.01 -13.28
C GLU A 105 -6.15 25.58 -11.81
N LYS A 106 -6.40 24.27 -11.57
CA LYS A 106 -6.60 23.76 -10.21
C LYS A 106 -5.31 23.73 -9.40
N GLU A 107 -4.15 23.59 -10.04
CA GLU A 107 -2.84 23.69 -9.39
C GLU A 107 -2.55 25.13 -8.94
N GLU A 108 -2.79 26.12 -9.80
CA GLU A 108 -2.63 27.55 -9.49
C GLU A 108 -3.58 28.02 -8.38
N GLU A 109 -4.81 27.50 -8.36
CA GLU A 109 -5.78 27.76 -7.28
C GLU A 109 -5.47 27.02 -5.97
N GLY A 110 -4.49 26.10 -5.96
CA GLY A 110 -4.20 25.23 -4.82
C GLY A 110 -5.28 24.18 -4.53
N MET A 111 -6.17 23.92 -5.50
CA MET A 111 -7.29 22.99 -5.44
C MET A 111 -7.01 21.68 -6.22
N LEU A 112 -5.74 21.28 -6.26
CA LEU A 112 -5.31 20.07 -6.97
C LEU A 112 -6.03 18.83 -6.43
N SER A 113 -6.67 18.09 -7.33
CA SER A 113 -7.42 16.88 -7.01
C SER A 113 -7.06 15.76 -8.00
N PRO A 114 -6.93 14.50 -7.54
CA PRO A 114 -6.79 13.33 -8.42
C PRO A 114 -7.98 13.11 -9.36
N ILE A 115 -9.10 13.81 -9.12
CA ILE A 115 -10.31 13.75 -9.93
C ILE A 115 -10.65 15.16 -10.40
N LEU A 116 -10.56 15.38 -11.71
CA LEU A 116 -10.95 16.62 -12.37
C LEU A 116 -12.30 16.45 -13.07
N ALA A 117 -12.95 17.56 -13.42
CA ALA A 117 -14.26 17.57 -14.04
C ALA A 117 -14.32 18.60 -15.18
N HIS A 118 -14.83 18.18 -16.33
CA HIS A 118 -15.22 19.06 -17.44
C HIS A 118 -16.68 18.73 -17.80
N GLY A 119 -17.60 19.61 -17.43
CA GLY A 119 -19.04 19.35 -17.56
C GLY A 119 -19.47 18.03 -16.91
N GLY A 120 -19.97 17.10 -17.74
CA GLY A 120 -20.40 15.76 -17.32
C GLY A 120 -19.29 14.71 -17.29
N VAL A 121 -18.08 15.02 -17.77
CA VAL A 121 -16.95 14.10 -17.81
C VAL A 121 -16.11 14.26 -16.54
N ARG A 122 -15.59 13.14 -16.03
CA ARG A 122 -14.64 13.08 -14.94
C ARG A 122 -13.33 12.51 -15.45
N PHE A 123 -12.22 13.09 -15.01
CA PHE A 123 -10.86 12.62 -15.29
C PHE A 123 -10.23 12.12 -14.00
N MET A 124 -9.93 10.83 -13.91
CA MET A 124 -9.25 10.20 -12.78
C MET A 124 -7.83 9.95 -13.23
N TRP A 125 -6.86 10.56 -12.57
CA TRP A 125 -5.49 10.58 -13.08
C TRP A 125 -4.45 10.30 -12.01
N ILE A 126 -3.36 9.67 -12.44
CA ILE A 126 -2.14 9.52 -11.66
C ILE A 126 -0.96 10.03 -12.48
N LYS A 127 0.07 10.50 -11.78
CA LYS A 127 1.35 10.87 -12.39
C LYS A 127 2.40 9.83 -12.04
N HIS A 128 3.10 9.33 -13.06
CA HIS A 128 4.22 8.42 -12.91
C HIS A 128 5.38 8.93 -13.75
N ASN A 129 6.50 9.30 -13.13
CA ASN A 129 7.64 9.95 -13.79
C ASN A 129 7.20 11.17 -14.62
N ASN A 130 7.45 11.12 -15.93
CA ASN A 130 7.09 12.10 -16.95
C ASN A 130 5.76 11.79 -17.66
N LEU A 131 4.94 10.88 -17.12
CA LEU A 131 3.68 10.45 -17.71
C LEU A 131 2.49 10.76 -16.82
N TYR A 132 1.37 11.09 -17.45
CA TYR A 132 0.05 11.11 -16.84
C TYR A 132 -0.76 9.93 -17.35
N LEU A 133 -1.23 9.07 -16.46
CA LEU A 133 -2.22 8.06 -16.81
C LEU A 133 -3.59 8.60 -16.41
N VAL A 134 -4.46 8.80 -17.40
CA VAL A 134 -5.77 9.42 -17.22
C VAL A 134 -6.85 8.43 -17.66
N ALA A 135 -7.74 8.09 -16.75
CA ALA A 135 -8.99 7.41 -17.07
C ALA A 135 -10.11 8.46 -17.15
N THR A 136 -11.04 8.29 -18.09
CA THR A 136 -12.22 9.16 -18.24
C THR A 136 -13.50 8.37 -18.00
N SER A 137 -14.49 9.02 -17.41
CA SER A 137 -15.83 8.44 -17.25
C SER A 137 -16.89 9.53 -17.20
N LYS A 138 -18.05 9.27 -17.79
CA LYS A 138 -19.23 10.17 -17.75
C LYS A 138 -20.22 9.81 -16.64
N LYS A 139 -20.09 8.62 -16.07
CA LYS A 139 -21.03 8.05 -15.11
C LYS A 139 -20.41 8.05 -13.71
N ASN A 140 -21.21 7.68 -12.69
CA ASN A 140 -20.69 7.48 -11.34
C ASN A 140 -19.80 6.22 -11.32
N ALA A 141 -18.51 6.43 -11.56
CA ALA A 141 -17.56 5.36 -11.70
C ALA A 141 -17.09 4.81 -10.35
N CYS A 142 -16.71 3.54 -10.30
CA CYS A 142 -16.00 2.99 -9.15
C CYS A 142 -14.56 3.55 -9.10
N VAL A 143 -14.38 4.68 -8.43
CA VAL A 143 -13.12 5.44 -8.38
C VAL A 143 -11.96 4.59 -7.84
N SER A 144 -12.19 3.81 -6.78
CA SER A 144 -11.16 2.96 -6.18
C SER A 144 -10.67 1.88 -7.15
N LEU A 145 -11.58 1.28 -7.93
CA LEU A 145 -11.24 0.31 -8.98
C LEU A 145 -10.41 0.97 -10.08
N VAL A 146 -10.77 2.17 -10.52
CA VAL A 146 -10.03 2.92 -11.55
C VAL A 146 -8.61 3.22 -11.08
N PHE A 147 -8.41 3.77 -9.89
CA PHE A 147 -7.07 4.05 -9.39
C PHE A 147 -6.25 2.78 -9.18
N SER A 148 -6.85 1.73 -8.61
CA SER A 148 -6.16 0.45 -8.43
C SER A 148 -5.72 -0.14 -9.77
N PHE A 149 -6.57 -0.01 -10.80
CA PHE A 149 -6.23 -0.40 -12.16
C PHE A 149 -5.12 0.46 -12.76
N LEU A 150 -5.16 1.80 -12.61
CA LEU A 150 -4.11 2.68 -13.13
C LEU A 150 -2.73 2.35 -12.53
N TYR A 151 -2.65 2.14 -11.22
CA TYR A 151 -1.41 1.69 -10.58
C TYR A 151 -0.99 0.28 -11.04
N LYS A 152 -1.96 -0.61 -11.31
CA LYS A 152 -1.68 -1.93 -11.86
C LYS A 152 -1.16 -1.87 -13.29
N VAL A 153 -1.68 -0.98 -14.13
CA VAL A 153 -1.16 -0.73 -15.49
C VAL A 153 0.28 -0.24 -15.42
N VAL A 154 0.59 0.72 -14.54
CA VAL A 154 1.97 1.17 -14.29
C VAL A 154 2.85 -0.02 -13.90
N GLN A 155 2.41 -0.84 -12.94
CA GLN A 155 3.16 -2.02 -12.50
C GLN A 155 3.42 -3.00 -13.67
N VAL A 156 2.40 -3.35 -14.45
CA VAL A 156 2.54 -4.26 -15.60
C VAL A 156 3.51 -3.67 -16.61
N PHE A 157 3.39 -2.39 -16.97
CA PHE A 157 4.31 -1.76 -17.91
C PHE A 157 5.74 -1.70 -17.39
N SER A 158 5.95 -1.39 -16.10
CA SER A 158 7.27 -1.44 -15.48
C SER A 158 7.87 -2.86 -15.50
N GLU A 159 7.07 -3.91 -15.37
CA GLU A 159 7.56 -5.29 -15.45
C GLU A 159 7.90 -5.72 -16.90
N TYR A 160 7.23 -5.17 -17.91
CA TYR A 160 7.53 -5.42 -19.33
C TYR A 160 8.71 -4.60 -19.85
N PHE A 161 8.81 -3.31 -19.49
CA PHE A 161 9.78 -2.37 -20.07
C PHE A 161 10.94 -2.01 -19.14
N LYS A 162 10.91 -2.48 -17.87
CA LYS A 162 11.82 -2.10 -16.76
C LYS A 162 11.61 -0.67 -16.30
N GLU A 163 11.73 0.28 -17.21
CA GLU A 163 11.50 1.71 -16.98
C GLU A 163 10.32 2.19 -17.81
N LEU A 164 9.40 2.90 -17.15
CA LEU A 164 8.19 3.43 -17.77
C LEU A 164 8.34 4.94 -17.95
N GLU A 165 8.70 5.32 -19.17
CA GLU A 165 8.88 6.70 -19.61
C GLU A 165 8.23 6.93 -20.98
N GLU A 166 8.27 8.17 -21.46
CA GLU A 166 7.74 8.56 -22.77
C GLU A 166 8.35 7.77 -23.95
N GLU A 167 9.66 7.50 -23.91
CA GLU A 167 10.34 6.69 -24.94
C GLU A 167 9.82 5.25 -24.94
N SER A 168 9.68 4.64 -23.75
CA SER A 168 9.12 3.29 -23.60
C SER A 168 7.75 3.14 -24.24
N ILE A 169 6.89 4.16 -24.15
CA ILE A 169 5.55 4.13 -24.76
C ILE A 169 5.61 4.22 -26.28
N ARG A 170 6.47 5.10 -26.81
CA ARG A 170 6.58 5.34 -28.26
C ARG A 170 7.19 4.15 -29.00
N ASP A 171 8.19 3.51 -28.42
CA ASP A 171 8.89 2.39 -29.05
C ASP A 171 8.09 1.08 -28.99
N ASN A 172 7.22 0.93 -27.98
CA ASN A 172 6.49 -0.30 -27.70
C ASN A 172 4.97 -0.17 -27.94
N PHE A 173 4.52 0.73 -28.81
CA PHE A 173 3.09 1.02 -28.98
C PHE A 173 2.24 -0.21 -29.36
N VAL A 174 2.77 -1.17 -30.13
CA VAL A 174 2.04 -2.39 -30.54
C VAL A 174 1.68 -3.25 -29.33
N ILE A 175 2.69 -3.62 -28.52
CA ILE A 175 2.47 -4.44 -27.33
C ILE A 175 1.65 -3.72 -26.28
N ILE A 176 1.74 -2.39 -26.17
CA ILE A 176 0.90 -1.62 -25.25
C ILE A 176 -0.58 -1.68 -25.66
N TYR A 177 -0.90 -1.63 -26.96
CA TYR A 177 -2.28 -1.81 -27.41
C TYR A 177 -2.82 -3.21 -27.10
N GLU A 178 -2.01 -4.25 -27.31
CA GLU A 178 -2.36 -5.63 -26.95
C GLU A 178 -2.58 -5.76 -25.43
N LEU A 179 -1.67 -5.22 -24.63
CA LEU A 179 -1.81 -5.20 -23.17
C LEU A 179 -3.07 -4.46 -22.74
N LEU A 180 -3.36 -3.28 -23.29
CA LEU A 180 -4.55 -2.52 -22.91
C LEU A 180 -5.85 -3.23 -23.29
N ASP A 181 -5.86 -4.03 -24.35
CA ASP A 181 -7.02 -4.85 -24.74
C ASP A 181 -7.23 -6.04 -23.80
N GLU A 182 -6.15 -6.69 -23.38
CA GLU A 182 -6.20 -7.86 -22.49
C GLU A 182 -6.39 -7.48 -21.00
N LEU A 183 -5.89 -6.31 -20.59
CA LEU A 183 -5.98 -5.83 -19.21
C LEU A 183 -7.40 -5.41 -18.83
N MET A 184 -8.18 -4.90 -19.78
CA MET A 184 -9.52 -4.36 -19.52
C MET A 184 -10.43 -4.56 -20.72
N ASP A 185 -11.64 -5.06 -20.46
CA ASP A 185 -12.70 -5.13 -21.46
C ASP A 185 -13.92 -4.33 -20.97
N PHE A 186 -14.44 -3.47 -21.85
CA PHE A 186 -15.61 -2.61 -21.59
C PHE A 186 -15.57 -1.82 -20.27
N GLY A 187 -14.36 -1.46 -19.80
CA GLY A 187 -14.16 -0.74 -18.53
C GLY A 187 -14.01 -1.64 -17.31
N TYR A 188 -14.01 -2.98 -17.45
CA TYR A 188 -13.80 -3.94 -16.38
C TYR A 188 -12.41 -4.57 -16.50
N PRO A 189 -11.52 -4.39 -15.50
CA PRO A 189 -10.24 -5.09 -15.47
C PRO A 189 -10.43 -6.62 -15.53
N GLN A 190 -9.69 -7.28 -16.41
CA GLN A 190 -9.70 -8.72 -16.59
C GLN A 190 -8.39 -9.32 -16.04
N THR A 191 -7.46 -9.67 -16.91
CA THR A 191 -6.19 -10.32 -16.55
C THR A 191 -5.12 -9.27 -16.32
N THR A 192 -4.72 -9.06 -15.06
CA THR A 192 -3.71 -8.04 -14.72
C THR A 192 -2.38 -8.60 -14.21
N ASP A 193 -2.23 -9.92 -14.22
CA ASP A 193 -1.01 -10.60 -13.77
C ASP A 193 0.01 -10.65 -14.92
N SER A 194 0.96 -9.72 -14.89
CA SER A 194 2.06 -9.55 -15.87
C SER A 194 2.77 -10.85 -16.25
N LYS A 195 3.14 -11.68 -15.27
CA LYS A 195 3.86 -12.95 -15.49
C LYS A 195 3.05 -13.95 -16.32
N ILE A 196 1.72 -13.91 -16.21
CA ILE A 196 0.82 -14.76 -17.00
C ILE A 196 0.58 -14.14 -18.38
N LEU A 197 0.43 -12.81 -18.43
CA LEU A 197 0.33 -12.07 -19.70
C LEU A 197 1.56 -12.34 -20.59
N GLN A 198 2.76 -12.42 -20.00
CA GLN A 198 4.01 -12.66 -20.71
C GLN A 198 4.07 -14.02 -21.43
N GLU A 199 3.20 -14.97 -21.10
CA GLU A 199 3.16 -16.28 -21.77
C GLU A 199 2.55 -16.20 -23.18
N TYR A 200 1.68 -15.22 -23.45
CA TYR A 200 0.95 -15.11 -24.71
C TYR A 200 0.98 -13.73 -25.35
N ILE A 201 1.40 -12.68 -24.62
CA ILE A 201 1.69 -11.34 -25.13
C ILE A 201 3.22 -11.15 -25.07
N THR A 202 3.91 -11.51 -26.15
CA THR A 202 5.38 -11.54 -26.20
C THR A 202 5.96 -10.37 -26.99
N GLN A 203 7.07 -9.79 -26.51
CA GLN A 203 7.84 -8.79 -27.25
C GLN A 203 8.55 -9.37 -28.48
N GLU A 204 8.90 -10.67 -28.42
CA GLU A 204 9.54 -11.36 -29.52
C GLU A 204 8.50 -11.82 -30.54
N GLY A 205 8.64 -11.36 -31.79
CA GLY A 205 7.83 -11.82 -32.90
C GLY A 205 8.16 -13.27 -33.24
N HIS A 206 7.30 -14.21 -32.81
CA HIS A 206 7.37 -15.56 -33.33
C HIS A 206 7.16 -15.52 -34.85
N LYS A 207 8.12 -16.06 -35.61
CA LYS A 207 7.88 -16.46 -37.01
C LYS A 207 6.59 -17.29 -37.04
N LEU A 208 5.65 -16.86 -37.87
CA LEU A 208 4.33 -17.45 -38.14
C LEU A 208 4.40 -18.92 -38.60
N GLU A 209 4.82 -19.85 -37.75
CA GLU A 209 4.78 -21.30 -38.04
C GLU A 209 3.83 -22.09 -37.14
N THR A 210 3.34 -21.49 -36.06
CA THR A 210 2.22 -22.03 -35.26
C THR A 210 1.29 -20.90 -34.90
N GLY A 211 -0.03 -21.09 -35.07
CA GLY A 211 -1.05 -20.07 -34.85
C GLY A 211 -0.93 -19.37 -33.49
N ALA A 212 -1.59 -18.21 -33.35
CA ALA A 212 -1.53 -17.37 -32.16
C ALA A 212 -1.56 -18.23 -30.87
N PRO A 213 -0.63 -17.99 -29.93
CA PRO A 213 -0.54 -18.77 -28.70
C PRO A 213 -1.90 -18.78 -28.02
N ARG A 214 -2.43 -19.98 -27.73
CA ARG A 214 -3.71 -20.09 -27.02
C ARG A 214 -3.53 -19.51 -25.61
N PRO A 215 -4.52 -18.76 -25.09
CA PRO A 215 -4.47 -18.30 -23.72
C PRO A 215 -4.21 -19.46 -22.75
N PRO A 216 -3.26 -19.31 -21.80
CA PRO A 216 -2.98 -20.32 -20.80
C PRO A 216 -4.23 -20.66 -19.99
N ALA A 217 -4.40 -21.93 -19.62
CA ALA A 217 -5.51 -22.35 -18.77
C ALA A 217 -5.54 -21.60 -17.42
N THR A 218 -4.37 -21.12 -16.98
CA THR A 218 -4.18 -20.27 -15.79
C THR A 218 -5.09 -19.04 -15.80
N VAL A 219 -5.35 -18.42 -16.95
CA VAL A 219 -6.23 -17.24 -17.07
C VAL A 219 -7.66 -17.56 -16.62
N THR A 220 -8.11 -18.79 -16.88
CA THR A 220 -9.47 -19.25 -16.53
C THR A 220 -9.55 -20.03 -15.21
N ASN A 221 -8.40 -20.34 -14.59
CA ASN A 221 -8.34 -21.17 -13.40
C ASN A 221 -8.58 -20.34 -12.13
N ALA A 222 -9.02 -20.99 -11.05
CA ALA A 222 -9.14 -20.34 -9.74
C ALA A 222 -7.79 -19.88 -9.17
N VAL A 223 -6.68 -20.45 -9.67
CA VAL A 223 -5.31 -20.00 -9.41
C VAL A 223 -4.82 -19.26 -10.64
N SER A 224 -4.99 -17.93 -10.66
CA SER A 224 -4.69 -17.09 -11.82
C SER A 224 -3.26 -16.56 -11.86
N TRP A 225 -2.44 -16.84 -10.85
CA TRP A 225 -1.12 -16.21 -10.65
C TRP A 225 0.05 -17.20 -10.74
N ARG A 226 -0.19 -18.47 -11.06
CA ARG A 226 0.85 -19.50 -11.17
C ARG A 226 0.47 -20.55 -12.22
N SER A 227 1.29 -20.66 -13.25
CA SER A 227 1.13 -21.69 -14.29
C SER A 227 1.63 -23.06 -13.86
N GLU A 228 1.01 -24.09 -14.43
CA GLU A 228 1.41 -25.48 -14.21
C GLU A 228 2.70 -25.81 -14.97
N GLY A 229 3.45 -26.82 -14.51
CA GLY A 229 4.64 -27.30 -15.23
C GLY A 229 5.95 -26.55 -14.97
N ILE A 230 5.95 -25.53 -14.12
CA ILE A 230 7.19 -24.83 -13.70
C ILE A 230 8.17 -25.83 -13.07
N LYS A 231 9.43 -25.85 -13.53
CA LYS A 231 10.46 -26.78 -13.05
C LYS A 231 11.78 -26.07 -12.79
N TYR A 232 12.27 -26.18 -11.57
CA TYR A 232 13.57 -25.70 -11.16
C TYR A 232 14.53 -26.87 -10.90
N ARG A 233 15.82 -26.66 -11.16
CA ARG A 233 16.87 -27.63 -10.79
C ARG A 233 17.01 -27.76 -9.27
N LYS A 234 16.82 -26.66 -8.56
CA LYS A 234 16.89 -26.56 -7.11
C LYS A 234 15.67 -25.79 -6.61
N ASN A 235 14.97 -26.37 -5.65
CA ASN A 235 13.79 -25.76 -5.06
C ASN A 235 14.22 -24.88 -3.87
N GLU A 236 14.10 -23.56 -4.01
CA GLU A 236 14.51 -22.59 -2.98
C GLU A 236 13.44 -21.52 -2.79
N VAL A 237 13.35 -21.00 -1.56
CA VAL A 237 12.47 -19.89 -1.21
C VAL A 237 13.25 -18.92 -0.34
N PHE A 238 13.32 -17.67 -0.78
CA PHE A 238 13.89 -16.57 -0.01
C PHE A 238 12.75 -15.70 0.53
N LEU A 239 12.90 -15.23 1.78
CA LEU A 239 11.93 -14.39 2.46
C LEU A 239 12.63 -13.17 3.03
N ASP A 240 12.25 -12.00 2.54
CA ASP A 240 12.78 -10.72 2.98
C ASP A 240 11.71 -10.02 3.83
N VAL A 241 12.02 -9.84 5.12
CA VAL A 241 11.16 -9.09 6.04
C VAL A 241 11.71 -7.67 6.14
N ILE A 242 11.00 -6.73 5.52
CA ILE A 242 11.40 -5.33 5.42
C ILE A 242 10.47 -4.52 6.30
N GLU A 243 11.01 -3.74 7.23
CA GLU A 243 10.24 -2.86 8.09
C GLU A 243 10.57 -1.40 7.78
N SER A 244 9.56 -0.58 7.58
CA SER A 244 9.71 0.87 7.47
C SER A 244 9.22 1.51 8.75
N VAL A 245 10.08 2.28 9.41
CA VAL A 245 9.74 2.98 10.66
C VAL A 245 9.35 4.41 10.33
N ASN A 246 8.08 4.73 10.56
CA ASN A 246 7.57 6.09 10.41
C ASN A 246 7.63 6.78 11.77
N LEU A 247 8.35 7.90 11.84
CA LEU A 247 8.50 8.66 13.08
C LEU A 247 8.26 10.15 12.83
N LEU A 248 7.32 10.72 13.59
CA LEU A 248 7.03 12.15 13.62
C LEU A 248 7.30 12.68 15.02
N VAL A 249 8.25 13.61 15.12
CA VAL A 249 8.66 14.25 16.38
C VAL A 249 8.35 15.74 16.29
N SER A 250 7.65 16.25 17.31
CA SER A 250 7.36 17.68 17.45
C SER A 250 8.63 18.51 17.69
N ALA A 251 8.56 19.82 17.49
CA ALA A 251 9.63 20.77 17.84
C ALA A 251 10.02 20.77 19.34
N ASN A 252 9.15 20.23 20.20
CA ASN A 252 9.40 20.09 21.63
C ASN A 252 10.14 18.78 21.98
N GLY A 253 10.39 17.91 21.00
CA GLY A 253 11.00 16.60 21.20
C GLY A 253 10.02 15.47 21.54
N ASN A 254 8.71 15.76 21.62
CA ASN A 254 7.69 14.73 21.87
C ASN A 254 7.40 13.93 20.59
N VAL A 255 7.33 12.61 20.70
CA VAL A 255 6.91 11.72 19.61
C VAL A 255 5.40 11.84 19.41
N LEU A 256 4.97 12.33 18.24
CA LEU A 256 3.56 12.51 17.88
C LEU A 256 2.99 11.25 17.22
N ARG A 257 3.76 10.62 16.34
CA ARG A 257 3.37 9.38 15.65
C ARG A 257 4.57 8.47 15.52
N SER A 258 4.38 7.20 15.85
CA SER A 258 5.36 6.15 15.61
C SER A 258 4.64 4.86 15.21
N GLU A 259 4.81 4.47 13.96
CA GLU A 259 4.25 3.24 13.41
C GLU A 259 5.32 2.50 12.61
N ILE A 260 5.15 1.19 12.51
CA ILE A 260 5.98 0.32 11.68
C ILE A 260 5.08 -0.21 10.57
N VAL A 261 5.48 0.04 9.33
CA VAL A 261 4.88 -0.56 8.15
C VAL A 261 5.85 -1.61 7.65
N GLY A 262 5.52 -2.88 7.86
CA GLY A 262 6.33 -3.99 7.40
C GLY A 262 5.78 -4.63 6.13
N SER A 263 6.66 -5.19 5.33
CA SER A 263 6.37 -5.93 4.10
C SER A 263 7.19 -7.22 4.12
N ILE A 264 6.54 -8.33 3.78
CA ILE A 264 7.20 -9.62 3.57
C ILE A 264 7.23 -9.89 2.07
N LYS A 265 8.42 -9.73 1.48
CA LYS A 265 8.68 -10.07 0.08
C LYS A 265 9.21 -11.49 0.01
N MET A 266 8.79 -12.23 -1.01
CA MET A 266 9.22 -13.59 -1.23
C MET A 266 9.82 -13.72 -2.63
N ARG A 267 10.89 -14.51 -2.74
CA ARG A 267 11.44 -14.97 -4.02
C ARG A 267 11.33 -16.48 -4.06
N VAL A 268 10.41 -16.99 -4.86
CA VAL A 268 10.02 -18.39 -4.88
C VAL A 268 10.52 -19.06 -6.15
N PHE A 269 11.40 -20.04 -5.99
CA PHE A 269 11.91 -20.88 -7.07
C PHE A 269 11.53 -22.33 -6.77
N LEU A 270 10.26 -22.65 -6.96
CA LEU A 270 9.70 -23.97 -6.65
C LEU A 270 9.12 -24.64 -7.89
N SER A 271 9.29 -25.95 -7.97
CA SER A 271 8.72 -26.76 -9.06
C SER A 271 7.26 -27.14 -8.78
N GLY A 272 6.44 -27.17 -9.84
CA GLY A 272 5.03 -27.57 -9.79
C GLY A 272 4.12 -26.53 -9.11
N MET A 273 3.07 -27.04 -8.45
CA MET A 273 2.06 -26.25 -7.73
C MET A 273 2.15 -26.50 -6.21
N PRO A 274 3.13 -25.88 -5.51
CA PRO A 274 3.31 -26.08 -4.08
C PRO A 274 2.29 -25.29 -3.27
N GLU A 275 1.77 -25.88 -2.19
CA GLU A 275 0.99 -25.15 -1.18
C GLU A 275 1.91 -24.79 -0.01
N LEU A 276 2.19 -23.50 0.17
CA LEU A 276 3.01 -23.00 1.27
C LEU A 276 2.13 -22.62 2.47
N ARG A 277 2.67 -22.87 3.67
CA ARG A 277 2.12 -22.40 4.94
C ARG A 277 3.18 -21.62 5.72
N LEU A 278 2.87 -20.38 6.06
CA LEU A 278 3.73 -19.49 6.81
C LEU A 278 3.17 -19.30 8.22
N GLY A 279 4.01 -19.54 9.23
CA GLY A 279 3.72 -19.31 10.64
C GLY A 279 4.56 -18.16 11.19
N LEU A 280 3.89 -17.13 11.71
CA LEU A 280 4.50 -15.99 12.38
C LEU A 280 4.35 -16.11 13.90
N ASN A 281 5.10 -15.32 14.67
CA ASN A 281 4.87 -15.14 16.11
C ASN A 281 3.72 -14.17 16.42
N ASP A 282 2.58 -14.35 15.74
CA ASP A 282 1.37 -13.53 15.94
C ASP A 282 0.83 -13.71 17.37
N LYS A 283 0.58 -12.59 18.06
CA LYS A 283 0.02 -12.55 19.41
C LYS A 283 -1.33 -13.26 19.48
N VAL A 284 -2.21 -13.03 18.50
CA VAL A 284 -3.55 -13.64 18.47
C VAL A 284 -3.44 -15.17 18.38
N LEU A 285 -2.56 -15.67 17.51
CA LEU A 285 -2.28 -17.10 17.38
C LEU A 285 -1.72 -17.70 18.69
N PHE A 286 -0.84 -16.97 19.37
CA PHE A 286 -0.21 -17.43 20.60
C PHE A 286 -1.17 -17.42 21.78
N ASP A 287 -2.06 -16.44 21.87
CA ASP A 287 -3.11 -16.37 22.89
C ASP A 287 -4.09 -17.54 22.71
N ASN A 288 -4.52 -17.82 21.47
CA ASN A 288 -5.37 -18.97 21.15
C ASN A 288 -4.71 -20.33 21.46
N THR A 289 -3.37 -20.41 21.40
CA THR A 289 -2.60 -21.65 21.67
C THR A 289 -2.09 -21.73 23.12
N GLY A 290 -2.44 -20.78 23.99
CA GLY A 290 -2.00 -20.74 25.39
C GLY A 290 -0.51 -20.41 25.59
N ARG A 291 0.15 -19.76 24.62
CA ARG A 291 1.58 -19.39 24.62
C ARG A 291 1.84 -17.89 24.82
N GLY A 292 0.88 -17.14 25.33
CA GLY A 292 0.94 -15.67 25.49
C GLY A 292 2.11 -15.11 26.32
N LYS A 293 2.84 -15.95 27.07
CA LYS A 293 4.05 -15.52 27.81
C LYS A 293 5.30 -15.36 26.94
N SER A 294 5.28 -15.86 25.70
CA SER A 294 6.41 -15.78 24.79
C SER A 294 6.35 -14.53 23.92
N LYS A 295 7.51 -14.06 23.44
CA LYS A 295 7.60 -12.81 22.65
C LYS A 295 6.76 -12.93 21.37
N SER A 296 5.63 -12.23 21.35
CA SER A 296 4.72 -12.13 20.21
C SER A 296 4.72 -10.72 19.62
N VAL A 297 4.25 -10.61 18.37
CA VAL A 297 3.99 -9.34 17.70
C VAL A 297 2.48 -9.16 17.56
N GLU A 298 2.00 -7.97 17.90
CA GLU A 298 0.61 -7.56 17.69
C GLU A 298 0.53 -6.81 16.37
N LEU A 299 -0.18 -7.40 15.42
CA LEU A 299 -0.39 -6.82 14.09
C LEU A 299 -1.75 -6.11 14.11
N GLU A 300 -1.77 -4.81 13.88
CA GLU A 300 -3.03 -4.03 13.86
C GLU A 300 -3.80 -4.23 12.57
N ASP A 301 -3.10 -4.15 11.44
CA ASP A 301 -3.67 -4.38 10.11
C ASP A 301 -2.73 -5.26 9.30
N VAL A 302 -3.30 -6.17 8.53
CA VAL A 302 -2.58 -7.07 7.63
C VAL A 302 -3.29 -7.14 6.30
N LYS A 303 -2.58 -6.83 5.23
CA LYS A 303 -3.03 -7.00 3.85
C LYS A 303 -2.25 -8.13 3.22
N PHE A 304 -2.95 -9.02 2.54
CA PHE A 304 -2.37 -10.19 1.89
C PHE A 304 -2.43 -10.07 0.37
N HIS A 305 -1.50 -10.74 -0.28
CA HIS A 305 -1.59 -11.05 -1.70
C HIS A 305 -2.81 -11.95 -1.99
N GLN A 306 -3.33 -11.87 -3.21
CA GLN A 306 -4.48 -12.68 -3.68
C GLN A 306 -4.28 -14.19 -3.52
N CYS A 307 -3.03 -14.64 -3.44
CA CYS A 307 -2.70 -16.05 -3.28
C CYS A 307 -3.03 -16.62 -1.89
N VAL A 308 -3.25 -15.77 -0.89
CA VAL A 308 -3.53 -16.18 0.48
C VAL A 308 -5.01 -16.50 0.66
N ARG A 309 -5.27 -17.68 1.24
CA ARG A 309 -6.63 -18.11 1.58
C ARG A 309 -7.11 -17.40 2.85
N LEU A 310 -7.75 -16.24 2.67
CA LEU A 310 -8.27 -15.41 3.76
C LEU A 310 -9.21 -16.18 4.69
N SER A 311 -10.03 -17.09 4.16
CA SER A 311 -10.93 -17.93 4.97
C SER A 311 -10.20 -18.84 5.96
N ARG A 312 -8.98 -19.30 5.64
CA ARG A 312 -8.17 -20.06 6.61
C ARG A 312 -7.58 -19.13 7.65
N PHE A 313 -6.99 -18.02 7.21
CA PHE A 313 -6.41 -17.03 8.10
C PHE A 313 -7.40 -16.51 9.16
N GLU A 314 -8.66 -16.27 8.79
CA GLU A 314 -9.69 -15.82 9.73
C GLU A 314 -10.00 -16.86 10.82
N ASN A 315 -9.95 -18.16 10.47
CA ASN A 315 -10.30 -19.25 11.39
C ASN A 315 -9.17 -19.60 12.36
N ASP A 316 -7.97 -19.84 11.84
CA ASP A 316 -6.85 -20.42 12.61
C ASP A 316 -5.59 -19.56 12.59
N ARG A 317 -5.64 -18.36 11.98
CA ARG A 317 -4.49 -17.45 11.76
C ARG A 317 -3.35 -18.12 10.99
N THR A 318 -3.64 -19.18 10.22
CA THR A 318 -2.66 -19.84 9.34
C THR A 318 -2.63 -19.15 7.98
N ILE A 319 -1.45 -18.66 7.60
CA ILE A 319 -1.22 -18.08 6.27
C ILE A 319 -0.93 -19.24 5.30
N SER A 320 -1.92 -19.61 4.49
CA SER A 320 -1.85 -20.71 3.53
C SER A 320 -2.06 -20.18 2.11
N PHE A 321 -1.15 -20.49 1.19
CA PHE A 321 -1.14 -19.92 -0.16
C PHE A 321 -0.42 -20.79 -1.17
N ILE A 322 -0.72 -20.60 -2.46
CA ILE A 322 0.08 -21.11 -3.58
C ILE A 322 0.88 -19.92 -4.12
N PRO A 323 2.21 -19.85 -3.96
CA PRO A 323 2.97 -18.66 -4.33
C PRO A 323 3.06 -18.45 -5.85
N PRO A 324 2.91 -17.22 -6.36
CA PRO A 324 3.41 -16.86 -7.68
C PRO A 324 4.89 -17.23 -7.84
N ASP A 325 5.31 -17.44 -9.08
CA ASP A 325 6.70 -17.76 -9.36
C ASP A 325 7.59 -16.52 -9.36
N GLY A 326 8.84 -16.63 -8.88
CA GLY A 326 9.77 -15.50 -8.80
C GLY A 326 9.50 -14.55 -7.62
N GLU A 327 9.73 -13.25 -7.81
CA GLU A 327 9.59 -12.23 -6.75
C GLU A 327 8.14 -11.71 -6.65
N PHE A 328 7.60 -11.61 -5.44
CA PHE A 328 6.33 -10.95 -5.14
C PHE A 328 6.24 -10.54 -3.66
N GLU A 329 5.35 -9.59 -3.35
CA GLU A 329 5.00 -9.25 -1.97
C GLU A 329 3.89 -10.17 -1.46
N LEU A 330 4.15 -10.95 -0.40
CA LEU A 330 3.17 -11.86 0.19
C LEU A 330 2.17 -11.12 1.07
N MET A 331 2.67 -10.25 1.94
CA MET A 331 1.85 -9.52 2.89
C MET A 331 2.51 -8.22 3.32
N SER A 332 1.68 -7.22 3.58
CA SER A 332 2.06 -5.98 4.26
C SER A 332 1.35 -5.93 5.60
N TYR A 333 2.03 -5.52 6.65
CA TYR A 333 1.46 -5.40 7.98
C TYR A 333 1.79 -4.04 8.59
N ARG A 334 0.90 -3.57 9.45
CA ARG A 334 1.09 -2.32 10.20
C ARG A 334 0.91 -2.59 11.68
N LEU A 335 1.76 -1.97 12.49
CA LEU A 335 1.60 -1.92 13.94
C LEU A 335 2.06 -0.57 14.48
N ASN A 336 1.43 -0.12 15.56
CA ASN A 336 1.95 1.00 16.34
C ASN A 336 3.06 0.51 17.26
N THR A 337 4.08 1.34 17.44
CA THR A 337 5.18 1.03 18.35
C THR A 337 5.46 2.23 19.25
N HIS A 338 5.75 1.96 20.51
CA HIS A 338 6.43 2.95 21.35
C HIS A 338 7.92 2.88 21.01
N ALA A 339 8.32 3.40 19.84
CA ALA A 339 9.73 3.43 19.46
C ALA A 339 10.49 4.33 20.43
N LYS A 340 11.26 3.72 21.33
CA LYS A 340 12.34 4.42 22.03
C LYS A 340 13.55 4.38 21.09
N SER A 341 14.17 5.54 20.85
CA SER A 341 15.30 5.76 19.93
C SER A 341 16.60 5.02 20.29
N GLN A 342 16.54 4.01 21.17
CA GLN A 342 17.68 3.24 21.62
C GLN A 342 17.72 1.92 20.85
N PHE A 343 18.33 1.94 19.67
CA PHE A 343 18.74 0.72 19.00
C PHE A 343 19.60 -0.13 19.96
N LYS A 344 19.46 -1.46 19.88
CA LYS A 344 20.31 -2.34 20.70
C LYS A 344 21.77 -2.06 20.38
N ARG A 345 22.64 -2.02 21.41
CA ARG A 345 24.10 -1.78 21.26
C ARG A 345 24.81 -2.68 20.24
N ARG A 346 24.25 -3.87 19.98
CA ARG A 346 24.77 -4.85 19.02
C ARG A 346 24.36 -4.61 17.57
N SER A 347 23.39 -3.72 17.34
CA SER A 347 22.89 -3.39 16.01
C SER A 347 23.61 -2.16 15.50
N THR A 348 23.91 -2.12 14.20
CA THR A 348 24.60 -1.02 13.56
C THR A 348 23.75 -0.57 12.38
N ALA A 349 23.45 0.73 12.33
CA ALA A 349 22.83 1.33 11.17
C ALA A 349 23.90 1.66 10.13
N ASN A 350 23.63 1.29 8.89
CA ASN A 350 24.49 1.53 7.75
C ASN A 350 23.93 2.70 6.94
N ASN A 351 24.83 3.42 6.27
CA ASN A 351 24.52 4.48 5.32
C ASN A 351 23.48 5.46 5.86
N VAL A 352 23.71 5.96 7.07
CA VAL A 352 22.81 6.91 7.71
C VAL A 352 23.01 8.27 7.05
N GLU A 353 21.94 8.83 6.52
CA GLU A 353 21.89 10.17 5.92
C GLU A 353 20.88 11.02 6.68
N ILE A 354 21.37 12.06 7.34
CA ILE A 354 20.54 13.02 8.08
C ILE A 354 20.40 14.26 7.21
N HIS A 355 19.20 14.46 6.68
CA HIS A 355 18.80 15.60 5.86
C HIS A 355 18.26 16.71 6.76
N ILE A 356 18.96 17.84 6.84
CA ILE A 356 18.59 18.99 7.67
C ILE A 356 18.31 20.17 6.73
N PRO A 357 17.06 20.64 6.66
CA PRO A 357 16.73 21.83 5.88
C PRO A 357 17.49 23.06 6.40
N VAL A 358 18.00 23.85 5.47
CA VAL A 358 18.66 25.13 5.72
C VAL A 358 17.99 26.23 4.90
N PRO A 359 18.07 27.51 5.31
CA PRO A 359 17.54 28.61 4.52
C PRO A 359 18.09 28.62 3.10
N ASN A 360 17.27 28.96 2.10
CA ASN A 360 17.71 28.96 0.70
C ASN A 360 18.73 30.07 0.39
N ASP A 361 18.70 31.14 1.17
CA ASP A 361 19.63 32.27 1.11
C ASP A 361 20.91 32.04 1.91
N ALA A 362 21.06 30.89 2.57
CA ALA A 362 22.24 30.57 3.37
C ALA A 362 23.51 30.49 2.52
N ASP A 363 24.56 31.18 2.97
CA ASP A 363 25.86 31.19 2.34
C ASP A 363 26.98 30.67 3.26
N SER A 364 28.20 30.60 2.72
CA SER A 364 29.42 30.39 3.50
C SER A 364 29.37 29.21 4.49
N PRO A 365 29.03 27.98 4.05
CA PRO A 365 28.87 26.83 4.94
C PRO A 365 30.18 26.45 5.63
N LYS A 366 30.13 26.28 6.96
CA LYS A 366 31.23 25.76 7.77
C LYS A 366 30.74 24.61 8.64
N PHE A 367 31.34 23.43 8.47
CA PHE A 367 30.93 22.21 9.18
C PHE A 367 32.02 21.73 10.14
N LYS A 368 31.61 21.30 11.33
CA LYS A 368 32.45 20.58 12.29
C LYS A 368 31.72 19.32 12.72
N THR A 369 32.26 18.15 12.42
CA THR A 369 31.65 16.85 12.72
C THR A 369 32.59 16.01 13.56
N THR A 370 32.04 15.20 14.48
CA THR A 370 32.84 14.18 15.19
C THR A 370 33.11 12.97 14.31
N VAL A 371 32.10 12.53 13.55
CA VAL A 371 32.13 11.37 12.66
C VAL A 371 31.27 11.66 11.43
N GLY A 372 31.69 11.14 10.27
CA GLY A 372 30.97 11.31 9.00
C GLY A 372 31.31 12.62 8.30
N SER A 373 30.74 12.77 7.10
CA SER A 373 30.94 13.92 6.21
C SER A 373 29.63 14.67 6.02
N VAL A 374 29.70 16.00 5.90
CA VAL A 374 28.54 16.84 5.61
C VAL A 374 28.68 17.40 4.20
N LYS A 375 27.62 17.27 3.41
CA LYS A 375 27.50 17.87 2.08
C LYS A 375 26.39 18.92 2.12
N TRP A 376 26.66 20.10 1.59
CA TRP A 376 25.63 21.12 1.34
C TRP A 376 25.01 20.90 -0.04
N VAL A 377 23.68 20.86 -0.10
CA VAL A 377 22.89 20.65 -1.32
C VAL A 377 21.95 21.85 -1.47
N PRO A 378 22.41 22.95 -2.09
CA PRO A 378 21.61 24.16 -2.25
C PRO A 378 20.36 23.94 -3.12
N GLU A 379 20.41 23.01 -4.09
CA GLU A 379 19.29 22.65 -4.97
C GLU A 379 18.02 22.21 -4.21
N ASN A 380 18.22 21.58 -3.05
CA ASN A 380 17.14 21.12 -2.18
C ASN A 380 17.02 21.97 -0.90
N SER A 381 17.79 23.06 -0.79
CA SER A 381 17.93 23.89 0.42
C SER A 381 18.17 23.04 1.68
N GLU A 382 19.10 22.08 1.62
CA GLU A 382 19.41 21.20 2.75
C GLU A 382 20.90 20.89 2.90
N ILE A 383 21.27 20.40 4.08
CA ILE A 383 22.52 19.68 4.29
C ILE A 383 22.26 18.20 4.53
N VAL A 384 23.16 17.38 3.99
CA VAL A 384 23.14 15.94 4.16
C VAL A 384 24.36 15.56 4.98
N TRP A 385 24.12 15.11 6.22
CA TRP A 385 25.16 14.53 7.07
C TRP A 385 25.17 13.00 6.91
N SER A 386 26.22 12.50 6.27
CA SER A 386 26.37 11.09 5.94
C SER A 386 27.32 10.39 6.91
N ILE A 387 26.83 9.31 7.51
CA ILE A 387 27.57 8.45 8.45
C ILE A 387 27.49 7.02 7.93
N LYS A 388 28.63 6.48 7.47
CA LYS A 388 28.68 5.12 6.88
C LYS A 388 28.25 4.02 7.84
N SER A 389 28.63 4.14 9.11
CA SER A 389 28.34 3.14 10.14
C SER A 389 28.03 3.84 11.46
N PHE A 390 26.84 3.59 11.99
CA PHE A 390 26.33 4.16 13.23
C PHE A 390 25.95 3.03 14.20
N PRO A 391 26.86 2.64 15.12
CA PRO A 391 26.56 1.61 16.12
C PRO A 391 25.50 2.07 17.13
N GLY A 392 24.65 1.15 17.57
CA GLY A 392 23.62 1.42 18.58
C GLY A 392 24.21 1.90 19.91
N GLY A 393 23.55 2.88 20.53
CA GLY A 393 23.99 3.46 21.82
C GLY A 393 25.21 4.40 21.71
N LYS A 394 25.58 4.82 20.50
CA LYS A 394 26.52 5.92 20.26
C LYS A 394 25.77 7.22 20.05
N GLU A 395 26.47 8.32 20.34
CA GLU A 395 26.02 9.68 20.08
C GLU A 395 27.14 10.40 19.34
N TYR A 396 26.77 11.09 18.26
CA TYR A 396 27.68 11.87 17.44
C TYR A 396 27.17 13.30 17.33
N LEU A 397 28.09 14.24 17.18
CA LEU A 397 27.77 15.67 17.13
C LEU A 397 28.20 16.25 15.79
N MET A 398 27.29 17.03 15.21
CA MET A 398 27.55 17.87 14.03
C MET A 398 27.18 19.31 14.36
N ARG A 399 28.06 20.24 14.04
CA ARG A 399 27.84 21.68 14.13
C ARG A 399 28.00 22.31 12.76
N ALA A 400 26.95 22.98 12.30
CA ALA A 400 26.95 23.77 11.08
C ALA A 400 26.91 25.26 11.42
N HIS A 401 27.56 26.08 10.60
CA HIS A 401 27.50 27.52 10.64
C HIS A 401 27.32 28.03 9.21
N PHE A 402 26.37 28.93 9.03
CA PHE A 402 26.05 29.58 7.75
C PHE A 402 26.12 31.09 7.94
N GLY A 403 26.52 31.80 6.88
CA GLY A 403 26.20 33.21 6.76
C GLY A 403 24.79 33.36 6.21
N LEU A 404 24.13 34.45 6.59
CA LEU A 404 22.86 34.85 6.01
C LEU A 404 23.04 36.26 5.45
N PRO A 405 22.34 36.60 4.35
CA PRO A 405 22.28 37.97 3.88
C PRO A 405 21.79 38.91 4.97
N SER A 406 22.24 40.16 4.93
CA SER A 406 21.78 41.21 5.86
C SER A 406 20.38 41.73 5.52
N VAL A 407 19.86 41.39 4.33
CA VAL A 407 18.53 41.75 3.85
C VAL A 407 17.61 40.54 4.01
N GLU A 408 16.47 40.73 4.67
CA GLU A 408 15.48 39.67 4.85
C GLU A 408 14.78 39.36 3.53
N ALA A 409 14.49 38.08 3.29
CA ALA A 409 13.68 37.65 2.15
C ALA A 409 12.22 38.12 2.29
N GLU A 410 11.59 38.50 1.17
CA GLU A 410 10.21 38.97 1.15
C GLU A 410 9.20 37.84 1.47
N ASP A 411 9.53 36.61 1.06
CA ASP A 411 8.69 35.43 1.23
C ASP A 411 9.13 34.57 2.42
N LYS A 412 8.14 34.14 3.22
CA LYS A 412 8.38 33.20 4.31
C LYS A 412 8.50 31.79 3.77
N GLU A 413 9.68 31.21 3.92
CA GLU A 413 9.90 29.81 3.58
C GLU A 413 9.14 28.87 4.53
N GLY A 414 8.67 27.75 3.98
CA GLY A 414 8.18 26.64 4.77
C GLY A 414 9.28 26.12 5.71
N LYS A 415 8.89 25.41 6.76
CA LYS A 415 9.84 24.71 7.65
C LYS A 415 9.73 23.22 7.41
N PRO A 416 10.45 22.66 6.42
CA PRO A 416 10.47 21.22 6.25
C PRO A 416 11.07 20.57 7.51
N PRO A 417 10.62 19.37 7.89
CA PRO A 417 11.23 18.64 8.98
C PRO A 417 12.56 18.02 8.56
N ILE A 418 13.47 17.85 9.52
CA ILE A 418 14.70 17.06 9.38
C ILE A 418 14.30 15.64 9.05
N SER A 419 14.78 15.05 7.96
CA SER A 419 14.54 13.63 7.65
C SER A 419 15.80 12.79 7.86
N VAL A 420 15.66 11.54 8.30
CA VAL A 420 16.81 10.62 8.45
C VAL A 420 16.54 9.36 7.66
N LYS A 421 17.42 9.04 6.70
CA LYS A 421 17.47 7.75 6.03
C LYS A 421 18.53 6.90 6.71
N PHE A 422 18.20 5.64 6.94
CA PHE A 422 19.15 4.67 7.45
C PHE A 422 18.74 3.28 7.01
N GLU A 423 19.62 2.31 7.25
CA GLU A 423 19.36 0.90 7.02
C GLU A 423 19.95 0.07 8.17
N ILE A 424 19.16 -0.81 8.79
CA ILE A 424 19.65 -1.73 9.82
C ILE A 424 19.41 -3.16 9.37
N PRO A 425 20.42 -3.85 8.81
CA PRO A 425 20.26 -5.22 8.38
C PRO A 425 20.09 -6.14 9.60
N TYR A 426 19.46 -7.30 9.37
CA TYR A 426 19.27 -8.35 10.38
C TYR A 426 18.49 -7.91 11.63
N PHE A 427 17.68 -6.85 11.53
CA PHE A 427 16.96 -6.28 12.65
C PHE A 427 15.47 -6.04 12.34
N THR A 428 14.60 -6.54 13.22
CA THR A 428 13.18 -6.21 13.23
C THR A 428 12.86 -5.39 14.47
N THR A 429 12.32 -4.20 14.27
CA THR A 429 11.87 -3.30 15.34
C THR A 429 10.59 -3.84 15.98
N SER A 430 9.68 -4.40 15.17
CA SER A 430 8.45 -5.04 15.67
C SER A 430 8.73 -6.31 16.48
N GLY A 431 9.88 -6.96 16.22
CA GLY A 431 10.19 -8.26 16.78
C GLY A 431 9.44 -9.42 16.13
N ILE A 432 8.85 -9.21 14.94
CA ILE A 432 8.30 -10.27 14.10
C ILE A 432 9.35 -11.33 13.79
N GLN A 433 8.91 -12.58 13.76
CA GLN A 433 9.73 -13.77 13.49
C GLN A 433 8.94 -14.75 12.65
N VAL A 434 9.56 -15.22 11.57
CA VAL A 434 9.06 -16.36 10.80
C VAL A 434 9.43 -17.64 11.54
N ARG A 435 8.44 -18.34 12.09
CA ARG A 435 8.65 -19.55 12.91
C ARG A 435 8.69 -20.82 12.07
N LYS A 436 7.88 -20.87 11.01
CA LYS A 436 7.69 -22.06 10.20
C LYS A 436 7.33 -21.66 8.77
N ALA A 437 8.01 -22.24 7.81
CA ALA A 437 7.58 -22.26 6.41
C ALA A 437 7.47 -23.74 6.00
N GLN A 438 6.26 -24.21 5.70
CA GLN A 438 6.05 -25.57 5.23
C GLN A 438 5.60 -25.55 3.78
N ALA A 439 6.32 -26.25 2.92
CA ALA A 439 5.81 -26.63 1.62
C ALA A 439 5.06 -27.96 1.76
N ALA A 440 3.76 -27.96 1.47
CA ALA A 440 3.02 -29.18 1.19
C ALA A 440 3.16 -29.47 -0.30
N GLY A 441 3.72 -30.64 -0.63
CA GLY A 441 3.71 -31.13 -2.01
C GLY A 441 2.28 -31.45 -2.46
N PRO A 442 2.02 -31.49 -3.79
CA PRO A 442 0.70 -31.83 -4.30
C PRO A 442 0.30 -33.22 -3.78
N ARG A 443 -0.90 -33.33 -3.18
CA ARG A 443 -1.55 -34.63 -3.01
C ARG A 443 -1.87 -35.13 -4.42
N ALA A 444 -1.25 -36.24 -4.83
CA ALA A 444 -1.63 -36.92 -6.07
C ALA A 444 -3.14 -37.22 -6.03
N GLY A 445 -3.90 -36.57 -6.92
CA GLY A 445 -5.31 -36.84 -7.12
C GLY A 445 -5.49 -38.06 -8.02
N THR A 446 -6.00 -39.14 -7.42
CA THR A 446 -6.82 -40.21 -7.99
C THR A 446 -6.64 -40.56 -9.48
N GLN A 447 -5.78 -41.55 -9.79
CA GLN A 447 -5.99 -42.48 -10.90
C GLN A 447 -5.52 -43.90 -10.54
N ALA A 448 -6.46 -44.84 -10.69
CA ALA A 448 -6.38 -46.28 -10.97
C ALA A 448 -5.40 -47.20 -10.19
N ALA A 449 -5.96 -48.34 -9.78
CA ALA A 449 -5.29 -49.47 -9.17
C ALA A 449 -4.07 -49.98 -9.98
N GLY A 450 -3.00 -50.32 -9.27
CA GLY A 450 -1.86 -51.06 -9.83
C GLY A 450 -0.52 -50.51 -9.33
N ASP A 451 0.20 -51.38 -8.63
CA ASP A 451 1.60 -51.29 -8.23
C ASP A 451 2.05 -50.46 -7.01
N THR A 452 2.61 -51.24 -6.09
CA THR A 452 3.34 -50.93 -4.88
C THR A 452 4.63 -50.13 -5.14
N SER A 453 4.99 -49.34 -4.12
CA SER A 453 6.32 -48.75 -3.83
C SER A 453 6.70 -47.46 -4.56
N THR A 454 6.33 -46.31 -3.96
CA THR A 454 7.25 -45.26 -3.45
C THR A 454 6.44 -44.01 -3.09
N GLN A 455 6.39 -43.67 -1.80
CA GLN A 455 6.00 -42.32 -1.39
C GLN A 455 7.16 -41.37 -1.73
N PRO A 456 6.97 -40.27 -2.49
CA PRO A 456 7.94 -39.19 -2.47
C PRO A 456 7.70 -38.39 -1.18
N ALA A 457 8.39 -38.80 -0.11
CA ALA A 457 8.65 -37.91 1.01
C ALA A 457 9.63 -36.84 0.51
N TRP A 458 9.17 -35.59 0.38
CA TRP A 458 10.04 -34.45 0.10
C TRP A 458 10.84 -34.11 1.36
N GLU A 459 11.84 -34.92 1.68
CA GLU A 459 13.00 -34.46 2.46
C GLU A 459 13.88 -33.66 1.50
N GLY A 460 14.05 -32.36 1.76
CA GLY A 460 15.02 -31.54 1.02
C GLY A 460 14.49 -30.29 0.33
N VAL A 461 13.39 -29.67 0.81
CA VAL A 461 13.24 -28.23 0.58
C VAL A 461 14.24 -27.53 1.48
N SER A 462 15.40 -27.17 0.93
CA SER A 462 16.30 -26.24 1.59
C SER A 462 15.63 -24.87 1.60
N VAL A 463 14.95 -24.53 2.69
CA VAL A 463 14.67 -23.13 3.02
C VAL A 463 16.01 -22.53 3.40
N SER A 464 16.73 -22.02 2.41
CA SER A 464 17.98 -21.30 2.61
C SER A 464 17.63 -19.92 3.17
N TRP A 465 17.99 -19.71 4.43
CA TRP A 465 17.95 -18.40 5.06
C TRP A 465 19.13 -17.58 4.55
N ASN A 466 19.01 -17.02 3.35
CA ASN A 466 19.71 -15.77 3.13
C ASN A 466 18.85 -14.70 3.77
N GLN A 467 19.24 -14.28 4.98
CA GLN A 467 18.96 -12.92 5.42
C GLN A 467 19.80 -11.98 4.52
N ASP A 468 19.44 -11.88 3.25
CA ASP A 468 19.82 -10.72 2.45
C ASP A 468 18.83 -9.59 2.80
N PRO A 469 19.26 -8.32 2.69
CA PRO A 469 19.12 -7.36 3.78
C PRO A 469 17.66 -7.04 4.09
N ALA A 470 17.27 -7.22 5.35
CA ALA A 470 16.17 -6.46 5.94
C ALA A 470 16.57 -4.98 5.90
N VAL A 471 16.18 -4.27 4.84
CA VAL A 471 16.48 -2.86 4.69
C VAL A 471 15.49 -2.06 5.52
N LEU A 472 15.86 -1.75 6.77
CA LEU A 472 15.01 -0.89 7.60
C LEU A 472 15.13 0.57 7.15
N ARG A 473 14.33 1.00 6.18
CA ARG A 473 14.24 2.42 5.77
C ARG A 473 13.27 3.13 6.69
N ALA A 474 13.79 4.00 7.55
CA ALA A 474 12.95 4.99 8.21
C ALA A 474 13.09 6.33 7.50
N SER A 475 12.06 7.16 7.63
CA SER A 475 12.19 8.62 7.53
C SER A 475 11.73 9.18 8.88
N ALA A 476 12.68 9.69 9.66
CA ALA A 476 12.37 10.33 10.94
C ALA A 476 12.32 11.83 10.75
N SER A 477 11.16 12.45 10.98
CA SER A 477 10.91 13.89 10.82
C SER A 477 11.05 14.64 12.16
N ALA A 478 11.97 15.60 12.29
CA ALA A 478 12.15 16.42 13.50
C ALA A 478 12.27 17.92 13.18
N SER A 479 11.64 18.79 13.95
CA SER A 479 11.72 20.25 13.74
C SER A 479 12.89 20.87 14.52
N PRO A 480 13.74 21.72 13.92
CA PRO A 480 14.83 22.38 14.63
C PRO A 480 14.35 23.56 15.51
N GLN A 481 14.94 23.70 16.71
CA GLN A 481 14.82 24.91 17.54
C GLN A 481 15.98 25.87 17.23
N THR A 482 15.65 27.12 16.89
CA THR A 482 16.60 28.24 16.91
C THR A 482 16.58 28.87 18.31
N GLY A 483 17.56 28.53 19.14
CA GLY A 483 17.75 29.17 20.43
C GLY A 483 18.23 30.62 20.25
N LYS A 484 17.40 31.60 20.59
CA LYS A 484 17.85 33.00 20.78
C LYS A 484 18.72 33.04 22.04
N GLY A 485 20.03 33.22 21.86
CA GLY A 485 20.95 33.49 22.95
C GLY A 485 20.63 34.84 23.59
N GLN A 486 20.25 34.83 24.87
CA GLN A 486 20.22 36.03 25.70
C GLN A 486 21.66 36.46 26.00
N ALA A 487 22.05 37.62 25.48
CA ALA A 487 23.29 38.28 25.86
C ALA A 487 23.15 38.83 27.29
N ALA A 488 23.97 38.32 28.21
CA ALA A 488 24.18 38.92 29.52
C ALA A 488 25.02 40.20 29.33
N SER A 489 24.40 41.36 29.59
CA SER A 489 25.10 42.64 29.67
C SER A 489 25.84 42.74 31.00
N ALA A 490 27.17 42.68 30.96
CA ALA A 490 28.01 43.24 32.00
C ALA A 490 28.19 44.74 31.71
N GLN A 491 27.79 45.58 32.65
CA GLN A 491 28.28 46.95 32.81
C GLN A 491 29.02 47.05 34.15
N PRO A 492 30.00 47.96 34.28
CA PRO A 492 31.15 47.83 35.17
C PRO A 492 30.83 47.79 36.66
#